data_AF-A0A0J7JTJ0-F1
#
_entry.id   AF-A0A0J7JTJ0-F1
#
_cell.length_a   1.000
_cell.length_b   1.000
_cell.length_c   1.000
_cell.angle_alpha   90.00
_cell.angle_beta   90.00
_cell.angle_gamma   90.00
#
_symmetry.space_group_name_H-M   'P 1'
#
loop_
_entity.id
_entity.type
_entity.pdbx_description
1 polymer ?
#
loop_
_entity_poly.entity_id
_entity_poly.type
_entity_poly.pdbx_seq_one_letter_code
_entity_poly.pdbx_strand_id
1 'polypeptide(L)'
;QRDVFLNNYMFTGIRADLTKIFSMAPLFQVSHQFAMGERINPYTFAAMYGTGKVFCQGNLDNEGSLSGRFNYRWTDKLVSKSQLSISPGGQDMAQFEHEYTGDDFSASLKMLNPSFLEGGMTGICIGSYLQSVTPRLALGLETL
;
A
#
# COMPACT_ATOMS: atom_id res chain seq x y z
N GLN A 1 9.37 -8.80 13.09
CA GLN A 1 10.37 -9.85 12.73
C GLN A 1 10.05 -10.45 11.36
N ARG A 2 9.85 -9.61 10.34
CA ARG A 2 9.56 -10.05 8.96
C ARG A 2 10.51 -9.38 7.94
N ASP A 3 11.16 -8.29 8.34
CA ASP A 3 12.21 -7.60 7.58
C ASP A 3 13.58 -8.30 7.55
N VAL A 4 13.81 -9.34 8.37
CA VAL A 4 15.06 -10.13 8.35
C VAL A 4 15.02 -11.24 7.29
N PHE A 5 13.82 -11.58 6.79
CA PHE A 5 13.67 -12.58 5.76
C PHE A 5 14.00 -11.99 4.39
N LEU A 6 15.03 -12.54 3.75
CA LEU A 6 15.45 -12.23 2.39
C LEU A 6 14.39 -12.60 1.34
N ASN A 7 13.29 -13.26 1.73
CA ASN A 7 12.21 -13.69 0.82
C ASN A 7 11.62 -12.52 0.00
N ASN A 8 11.56 -11.31 0.56
CA ASN A 8 11.07 -10.12 -0.16
C ASN A 8 12.14 -9.47 -1.07
N TYR A 9 13.43 -9.77 -0.84
CA TYR A 9 14.55 -9.19 -1.58
C TYR A 9 15.15 -10.13 -2.63
N MET A 10 14.92 -11.44 -2.48
CA MET A 10 15.36 -12.45 -3.43
C MET A 10 14.45 -12.43 -4.64
N PHE A 11 15.03 -12.11 -5.80
CA PHE A 11 14.39 -12.27 -7.10
C PHE A 11 15.20 -13.26 -7.93
N THR A 12 14.52 -13.98 -8.80
CA THR A 12 15.15 -14.86 -9.79
C THR A 12 15.19 -14.13 -11.12
N GLY A 13 16.39 -14.02 -11.71
CA GLY A 13 16.60 -13.35 -12.99
C GLY A 13 17.37 -12.04 -12.87
N ILE A 14 17.28 -11.20 -13.89
CA ILE A 14 17.92 -9.87 -13.92
C ILE A 14 16.87 -8.82 -13.65
N ARG A 15 17.12 -7.92 -12.69
CA ARG A 15 16.29 -6.75 -12.41
C ARG A 15 17.16 -5.50 -12.49
N ALA A 16 16.79 -4.57 -13.36
CA ALA A 16 17.35 -3.24 -13.44
C ALA A 16 16.26 -2.23 -13.05
N ASP A 17 16.48 -1.49 -11.96
CA ASP A 17 15.63 -0.38 -11.53
C ASP A 17 16.34 0.94 -11.86
N LEU A 18 15.66 1.79 -12.61
CA LEU A 18 16.11 3.12 -12.98
C LEU A 18 15.18 4.14 -12.31
N THR A 19 15.50 4.51 -11.08
CA THR A 19 14.79 5.56 -10.34
C THR A 19 15.42 6.92 -10.58
N LYS A 20 14.67 7.84 -11.18
CA LYS A 20 15.01 9.25 -11.34
C LYS A 20 14.18 10.11 -10.39
N ILE A 21 14.86 10.80 -9.49
CA ILE A 21 14.25 11.79 -8.59
C ILE A 21 14.33 13.15 -9.28
N PHE A 22 13.18 13.78 -9.49
CA PHE A 22 13.07 15.08 -10.14
C PHE A 22 13.06 16.23 -9.14
N SER A 23 12.51 16.01 -7.95
CA SER A 23 12.48 16.98 -6.85
C SER A 23 12.45 16.27 -5.50
N MET A 24 13.11 16.84 -4.51
CA MET A 24 13.08 16.34 -3.12
C MET A 24 11.97 16.97 -2.29
N ALA A 25 11.42 18.12 -2.71
CA ALA A 25 10.32 18.82 -2.03
C ALA A 25 9.49 19.62 -3.04
N PRO A 26 8.30 19.15 -3.46
CA PRO A 26 7.71 17.85 -3.15
C PRO A 26 8.51 16.70 -3.75
N LEU A 27 8.56 15.57 -3.04
CA LEU A 27 9.26 14.37 -3.47
C LEU A 27 8.58 13.80 -4.72
N PHE A 28 9.17 14.00 -5.88
CA PHE A 28 8.68 13.42 -7.12
C PHE A 28 9.77 12.51 -7.68
N GLN A 29 9.45 11.22 -7.75
CA GLN A 29 10.35 10.21 -8.30
C GLN A 29 9.60 9.36 -9.31
N VAL A 30 10.31 9.00 -10.37
CA VAL A 30 9.84 8.08 -11.38
C VAL A 30 10.86 6.97 -11.51
N SER A 31 10.40 5.74 -11.37
CA SER A 31 11.16 4.51 -11.48
C SER A 31 10.72 3.74 -12.71
N HIS A 32 11.70 3.28 -13.49
CA HIS A 32 11.51 2.33 -14.58
C HIS A 32 12.16 1.02 -14.16
N GLN A 33 11.34 0.00 -13.94
CA GLN A 33 11.80 -1.33 -13.56
C GLN A 33 11.76 -2.23 -14.78
N PHE A 34 12.92 -2.74 -15.16
CA PHE A 34 13.07 -3.78 -16.16
C PHE A 34 13.42 -5.06 -15.43
N ALA A 35 12.63 -6.10 -15.58
CA ALA A 35 12.90 -7.38 -14.97
C ALA A 35 12.75 -8.49 -16.01
N MET A 36 13.67 -9.45 -16.01
CA MET A 36 13.70 -10.55 -16.95
C MET A 36 13.82 -11.86 -16.16
N GLY A 37 12.76 -12.66 -16.18
CA GLY A 37 12.63 -13.93 -15.43
C GLY A 37 11.23 -14.52 -15.54
N GLU A 38 11.05 -15.79 -15.17
CA GLU A 38 9.83 -16.60 -15.44
C GLU A 38 8.52 -16.08 -14.85
N ARG A 39 8.52 -15.05 -13.99
CA ARG A 39 7.33 -14.53 -13.31
C ARG A 39 7.36 -13.04 -12.99
N ILE A 40 8.15 -12.24 -13.74
CA ILE A 40 8.22 -10.79 -13.51
C ILE A 40 7.89 -10.06 -14.80
N ASN A 41 7.05 -9.03 -14.67
CA ASN A 41 6.68 -8.15 -15.78
C ASN A 41 7.96 -7.58 -16.44
N PRO A 42 8.08 -7.65 -17.77
CA PRO A 42 9.27 -7.23 -18.49
C PRO A 42 9.58 -5.74 -18.29
N TYR A 43 8.53 -4.95 -18.07
CA TYR A 43 8.61 -3.53 -17.81
C TYR A 43 7.50 -3.08 -16.87
N THR A 44 7.88 -2.39 -15.81
CA THR A 44 6.99 -1.74 -14.86
C THR A 44 7.41 -0.29 -14.70
N PHE A 45 6.50 0.63 -14.99
CA PHE A 45 6.66 2.04 -14.75
C PHE A 45 6.05 2.41 -13.41
N ALA A 46 6.83 2.96 -12.50
CA ALA A 46 6.38 3.41 -11.18
C ALA A 46 6.61 4.90 -11.03
N ALA A 47 5.57 5.67 -10.75
CA ALA A 47 5.67 7.07 -10.39
C ALA A 47 5.24 7.25 -8.93
N MET A 48 5.96 8.08 -8.18
CA MET A 48 5.62 8.41 -6.81
C MET A 48 5.75 9.90 -6.59
N TYR A 49 4.72 10.45 -5.94
CA TYR A 49 4.62 11.84 -5.58
C TYR A 49 4.32 11.95 -4.08
N GLY A 50 5.19 12.58 -3.32
CA GLY A 50 5.09 12.75 -1.88
C GLY A 50 5.24 14.21 -1.47
N THR A 51 4.31 14.70 -0.69
CA THR A 51 4.38 15.96 0.07
C THR A 51 4.33 15.62 1.56
N GLY A 52 4.46 16.63 2.43
CA GLY A 52 4.33 16.39 3.88
C GLY A 52 3.00 15.74 4.29
N LYS A 53 1.91 15.99 3.54
CA LYS A 53 0.56 15.51 3.87
C LYS A 53 0.03 14.42 2.94
N VAL A 54 0.47 14.40 1.70
CA VAL A 54 -0.07 13.50 0.66
C VAL A 54 1.04 12.66 0.08
N PHE A 55 0.82 11.36 -0.06
CA PHE A 55 1.71 10.44 -0.74
C PHE A 55 0.90 9.65 -1.76
N CYS A 56 1.27 9.75 -3.02
CA CYS A 56 0.68 9.04 -4.13
C CYS A 56 1.75 8.18 -4.79
N GLN A 57 1.39 6.98 -5.18
CA GLN A 57 2.21 6.10 -5.98
C GLN A 57 1.31 5.47 -7.03
N GLY A 58 1.79 5.36 -8.26
CA GLY A 58 1.14 4.63 -9.33
C GLY A 58 2.17 3.73 -10.00
N ASN A 59 1.86 2.46 -10.13
CA ASN A 59 2.66 1.49 -10.84
C ASN A 59 1.83 0.97 -12.01
N LEU A 60 2.43 0.90 -13.20
CA LEU A 60 1.83 0.41 -14.41
C LEU A 60 2.74 -0.65 -15.00
N ASP A 61 2.22 -1.85 -15.15
CA ASP A 61 2.90 -2.98 -15.78
C ASP A 61 2.58 -3.05 -17.28
N ASN A 62 3.48 -3.67 -18.05
CA ASN A 62 3.31 -3.87 -19.49
C ASN A 62 2.07 -4.71 -19.87
N GLU A 63 1.59 -5.56 -18.96
CA GLU A 63 0.37 -6.36 -19.17
C GLU A 63 -0.92 -5.55 -18.92
N GLY A 64 -0.80 -4.27 -18.55
CA GLY A 64 -1.93 -3.38 -18.25
C GLY A 64 -2.41 -3.44 -16.80
N SER A 65 -1.71 -4.19 -15.94
CA SER A 65 -1.92 -4.13 -14.48
C SER A 65 -1.53 -2.74 -13.98
N LEU A 66 -2.48 -2.06 -13.33
CA LEU A 66 -2.33 -0.73 -12.76
C LEU A 66 -2.53 -0.82 -11.24
N SER A 67 -1.50 -0.49 -10.48
CA SER A 67 -1.54 -0.42 -9.01
C SER A 67 -1.28 1.00 -8.51
N GLY A 68 -2.34 1.68 -8.08
CA GLY A 68 -2.30 2.97 -7.42
C GLY A 68 -2.38 2.87 -5.90
N ARG A 69 -1.59 3.66 -5.19
CA ARG A 69 -1.69 3.88 -3.75
C ARG A 69 -1.73 5.37 -3.46
N PHE A 70 -2.70 5.78 -2.65
CA PHE A 70 -2.91 7.14 -2.23
C PHE A 70 -3.00 7.16 -0.70
N ASN A 71 -2.06 7.82 -0.05
CA ASN A 71 -2.08 8.06 1.38
C ASN A 71 -2.27 9.56 1.63
N TYR A 72 -3.27 9.92 2.42
CA TYR A 72 -3.60 11.26 2.81
C TYR A 72 -3.58 11.38 4.34
N ARG A 73 -2.71 12.23 4.85
CA ARG A 73 -2.63 12.55 6.27
C ARG A 73 -3.50 13.77 6.55
N TRP A 74 -4.62 13.55 7.21
CA TRP A 74 -5.50 14.64 7.68
C TRP A 74 -4.83 15.41 8.83
N THR A 75 -4.23 14.66 9.75
CA THR A 75 -3.42 15.13 10.89
C THR A 75 -2.25 14.15 11.06
N ASP A 76 -1.20 14.49 11.79
CA ASP A 76 -0.12 13.53 12.14
C ASP A 76 -0.65 12.24 12.78
N LYS A 77 -1.81 12.31 13.44
CA LYS A 77 -2.48 11.18 14.10
C LYS A 77 -3.49 10.44 13.24
N LEU A 78 -3.97 11.01 12.13
CA LEU A 78 -5.03 10.44 11.30
C LEU A 78 -4.59 10.33 9.84
N VAL A 79 -4.39 9.10 9.38
CA VAL A 79 -3.93 8.78 8.03
C VAL A 79 -4.95 7.91 7.34
N SER A 80 -5.45 8.39 6.20
CA SER A 80 -6.29 7.59 5.30
C SER A 80 -5.43 7.11 4.14
N LYS A 81 -5.51 5.84 3.81
CA LYS A 81 -4.80 5.18 2.73
C LYS A 81 -5.82 4.52 1.83
N SER A 82 -5.60 4.59 0.54
CA SER A 82 -6.47 4.00 -0.47
C SER A 82 -5.54 3.34 -1.49
N GLN A 83 -5.72 2.06 -1.71
CA GLN A 83 -4.95 1.27 -2.66
C GLN A 83 -5.92 0.69 -3.67
N LEU A 84 -5.59 0.81 -4.95
CA LEU A 84 -6.39 0.34 -6.06
C LEU A 84 -5.43 -0.43 -6.96
N SER A 85 -5.62 -1.74 -7.10
CA SER A 85 -4.90 -2.54 -8.08
C SER A 85 -5.89 -3.17 -9.04
N ILE A 86 -5.79 -2.77 -10.29
CA ILE A 86 -6.63 -3.19 -11.41
C ILE A 86 -5.74 -4.06 -12.28
N SER A 87 -6.16 -5.30 -12.54
CA SER A 87 -5.40 -6.22 -13.38
C SER A 87 -6.30 -6.68 -14.54
N PRO A 88 -5.94 -6.42 -15.81
CA PRO A 88 -6.74 -6.84 -16.95
C PRO A 88 -6.73 -8.37 -17.05
N GLY A 89 -7.90 -8.98 -16.84
CA GLY A 89 -8.06 -10.44 -16.74
C GLY A 89 -7.97 -11.00 -15.33
N GLY A 90 -7.73 -10.16 -14.31
CA GLY A 90 -7.72 -10.49 -12.89
C GLY A 90 -8.88 -9.87 -12.12
N GLN A 91 -8.83 -10.00 -10.80
CA GLN A 91 -9.77 -9.36 -9.89
C GLN A 91 -9.26 -7.96 -9.52
N ASP A 92 -10.11 -6.95 -9.71
CA ASP A 92 -9.85 -5.61 -9.20
C ASP A 92 -9.85 -5.64 -7.67
N MET A 93 -8.80 -5.09 -7.07
CA MET A 93 -8.69 -4.96 -5.62
C MET A 93 -8.66 -3.48 -5.23
N ALA A 94 -9.74 -3.04 -4.58
CA ALA A 94 -9.81 -1.75 -3.93
C ALA A 94 -9.69 -1.95 -2.41
N GLN A 95 -8.64 -1.38 -1.81
CA GLN A 95 -8.44 -1.37 -0.37
C GLN A 95 -8.51 0.05 0.17
N PHE A 96 -9.32 0.27 1.17
CA PHE A 96 -9.37 1.54 1.91
C PHE A 96 -8.92 1.25 3.34
N GLU A 97 -7.96 2.03 3.84
CA GLU A 97 -7.42 1.87 5.18
C GLU A 97 -7.45 3.21 5.89
N HIS A 98 -8.03 3.25 7.08
CA HIS A 98 -8.04 4.41 7.95
C HIS A 98 -7.30 4.07 9.22
N GLU A 99 -6.14 4.69 9.41
CA GLU A 99 -5.32 4.54 10.59
C GLU A 99 -5.47 5.79 11.47
N TYR A 100 -5.79 5.57 12.73
CA TYR A 100 -5.80 6.58 13.77
C TYR A 100 -4.83 6.17 14.88
N THR A 101 -3.75 6.91 15.02
CA THR A 101 -2.75 6.73 16.08
C THR A 101 -2.97 7.79 17.15
N GLY A 102 -3.63 7.39 18.23
CA GLY A 102 -3.68 8.15 19.48
C GLY A 102 -2.38 8.03 20.28
N ASP A 103 -2.34 8.68 21.44
CA ASP A 103 -1.13 8.72 22.28
C ASP A 103 -0.85 7.37 22.97
N ASP A 104 -1.90 6.67 23.41
CA ASP A 104 -1.80 5.37 24.10
C ASP A 104 -2.45 4.20 23.33
N PHE A 105 -3.06 4.47 22.17
CA PHE A 105 -3.75 3.48 21.36
C PHE A 105 -3.63 3.78 19.86
N SER A 106 -3.67 2.75 19.03
CA SER A 106 -3.76 2.83 17.58
C SER A 106 -4.92 1.98 17.08
N ALA A 107 -5.83 2.60 16.37
CA ALA A 107 -6.92 1.93 15.66
C ALA A 107 -6.62 1.97 14.16
N SER A 108 -6.84 0.87 13.46
CA SER A 108 -6.77 0.81 12.01
C SER A 108 -7.98 0.06 11.47
N LEU A 109 -8.60 0.61 10.45
CA LEU A 109 -9.76 0.06 9.79
C LEU A 109 -9.42 -0.16 8.34
N LYS A 110 -9.32 -1.41 7.89
CA LYS A 110 -9.03 -1.78 6.50
C LYS A 110 -10.26 -2.41 5.87
N MET A 111 -10.72 -1.87 4.78
CA MET A 111 -11.80 -2.40 3.95
C MET A 111 -11.18 -2.90 2.65
N LEU A 112 -11.43 -4.15 2.29
CA LEU A 112 -11.01 -4.75 1.03
C LEU A 112 -12.26 -5.06 0.20
N ASN A 113 -12.25 -4.60 -1.05
CA ASN A 113 -13.31 -4.77 -2.04
C ASN A 113 -14.72 -4.50 -1.48
N PRO A 114 -15.00 -3.26 -1.02
CA PRO A 114 -16.36 -2.89 -0.63
C PRO A 114 -17.24 -2.88 -1.88
N SER A 115 -17.98 -3.97 -2.10
CA SER A 115 -18.97 -4.08 -3.17
C SER A 115 -20.37 -3.84 -2.58
N PHE A 116 -21.10 -2.91 -3.17
CA PHE A 116 -22.45 -2.50 -2.75
C PHE A 116 -23.54 -2.95 -3.75
N LEU A 117 -23.20 -3.85 -4.68
CA LEU A 117 -24.18 -4.39 -5.60
C LEU A 117 -25.01 -5.46 -4.88
N GLU A 118 -26.33 -5.23 -4.85
CA GLU A 118 -27.35 -6.21 -4.46
C GLU A 118 -27.54 -6.44 -2.94
N GLY A 119 -27.84 -5.38 -2.20
CA GLY A 119 -28.62 -5.49 -0.95
C GLY A 119 -27.86 -5.98 0.31
N GLY A 120 -26.55 -6.22 0.21
CA GLY A 120 -25.65 -6.47 1.34
C GLY A 120 -24.35 -5.69 1.20
N MET A 121 -23.72 -5.34 2.33
CA MET A 121 -22.35 -4.81 2.32
C MET A 121 -21.39 -6.01 2.19
N THR A 122 -21.02 -6.37 0.96
CA THR A 122 -20.05 -7.44 0.71
C THR A 122 -18.65 -6.83 0.60
N GLY A 123 -17.88 -6.91 1.67
CA GLY A 123 -16.49 -6.46 1.72
C GLY A 123 -15.83 -6.92 3.01
N ILE A 124 -14.53 -7.21 2.96
CA ILE A 124 -13.79 -7.64 4.16
C ILE A 124 -13.41 -6.38 4.93
N CYS A 125 -13.88 -6.25 6.17
CA CYS A 125 -13.64 -5.09 7.01
C CYS A 125 -12.82 -5.49 8.23
N ILE A 126 -11.50 -5.34 8.14
CA ILE A 126 -10.58 -5.64 9.22
C ILE A 126 -10.48 -4.42 10.13
N GLY A 127 -10.99 -4.52 11.35
CA GLY A 127 -10.76 -3.55 12.42
C GLY A 127 -9.67 -4.05 13.36
N SER A 128 -8.54 -3.36 13.42
CA SER A 128 -7.45 -3.66 14.35
C SER A 128 -7.35 -2.52 15.36
N TYR A 129 -7.38 -2.86 16.65
CA TYR A 129 -7.25 -1.92 17.75
C TYR A 129 -6.14 -2.39 18.67
N LEU A 130 -5.11 -1.59 18.84
CA LEU A 130 -3.94 -1.88 19.64
C LEU A 130 -3.80 -0.80 20.71
N GLN A 131 -3.71 -1.20 21.97
CA GLN A 131 -3.59 -0.31 23.12
C GLN A 131 -2.35 -0.68 23.94
N SER A 132 -1.54 0.33 24.28
CA SER A 132 -0.42 0.14 25.20
C SER A 132 -0.95 0.07 26.63
N VAL A 133 -0.76 -1.07 27.29
CA VAL A 133 -1.15 -1.26 28.70
C VAL A 133 0.03 -0.95 29.63
N THR A 134 1.26 -0.99 29.12
CA THR A 134 2.51 -0.72 29.84
C THR A 134 3.56 -0.23 28.83
N PRO A 135 4.58 0.57 29.19
CA PRO A 135 5.61 1.05 28.24
C PRO A 135 6.37 -0.02 27.45
N ARG A 136 6.23 -1.29 27.84
CA ARG A 136 6.86 -2.46 27.19
C ARG A 136 5.85 -3.49 26.67
N LEU A 137 4.56 -3.29 26.91
CA LEU A 137 3.51 -4.26 26.55
C LEU A 137 2.31 -3.52 25.92
N ALA A 138 2.00 -3.90 24.69
CA ALA A 138 0.78 -3.50 24.01
C ALA A 138 -0.08 -4.72 23.74
N LEU A 139 -1.38 -4.61 24.00
CA LEU A 139 -2.39 -5.61 23.68
C LEU A 139 -3.20 -5.09 22.49
N GLY A 140 -3.45 -5.95 21.51
CA GLY A 140 -4.30 -5.60 20.37
C GLY A 140 -5.29 -6.69 20.04
N LEU A 141 -6.42 -6.26 19.47
CA LEU A 141 -7.47 -7.11 18.94
C LEU A 141 -7.62 -6.79 17.47
N GLU A 142 -7.67 -7.83 16.63
CA GLU A 142 -7.99 -7.71 15.21
C GLU A 142 -9.30 -8.47 14.97
N THR A 143 -10.29 -7.77 14.43
CA THR A 143 -11.59 -8.33 14.02
C THR A 143 -11.67 -8.25 12.51
N LEU A 144 -12.19 -9.30 11.87
CA LEU A 144 -12.35 -9.42 10.42
C LEU A 144 -13.84 -9.48 10.04
#